data_AF-A0A943EB72-F1
#
_entry.id   AF-A0A943EB72-F1
#
_cell.length_a   1.000
_cell.length_b   1.000
_cell.length_c   1.000
_cell.angle_alpha   90.00
_cell.angle_beta   90.00
_cell.angle_gamma   90.00
#
_symmetry.space_group_name_H-M   'P 1'
#
loop_
_entity.id
_entity.type
_entity.pdbx_description
1 polymer ?
#
loop_
_entity_poly.entity_id
_entity_poly.type
_entity_poly.pdbx_seq_one_letter_code
_entity_poly.pdbx_strand_id
1 'polypeptide(L)' 'MREKRKELGLTQVQLSAKANVSIRSISHAELGQRDPEVPIAKRLASVLGVHWTKFYEE' A
#
# COMPACT_ATOMS: atom_id res chain seq x y z
N MET A 1 5.63 3.50 1.86
CA MET A 1 4.93 2.30 1.31
C MET A 1 5.82 1.43 0.41
N ARG A 2 6.43 2.01 -0.64
CA ARG A 2 7.27 1.29 -1.62
C ARG A 2 8.40 0.48 -0.99
N GLU A 3 9.11 1.08 -0.04
CA GLU A 3 10.22 0.41 0.67
C GLU A 3 9.72 -0.81 1.43
N LYS A 4 8.64 -0.66 2.20
CA LYS A 4 8.05 -1.78 2.94
C LYS A 4 7.61 -2.93 2.03
N ARG A 5 7.01 -2.61 0.88
CA ARG A 5 6.66 -3.63 -0.12
C ARG A 5 7.91 -4.37 -0.64
N LYS A 6 9.00 -3.64 -0.90
CA LYS A 6 10.28 -4.22 -1.36
C LYS A 6 10.95 -5.08 -0.28
N GLU A 7 10.92 -4.67 0.99
CA GLU A 7 11.41 -5.47 2.12
C GLU A 7 10.71 -6.83 2.19
N LEU A 8 9.42 -6.87 1.87
CA LEU A 8 8.62 -8.09 1.83
C LEU A 8 8.79 -8.88 0.52
N GLY A 9 9.64 -8.42 -0.41
CA GLY A 9 9.88 -9.08 -1.70
C GLY A 9 8.65 -9.09 -2.62
N LEU A 10 7.65 -8.23 -2.37
CA LEU A 10 6.40 -8.23 -3.12
C LEU A 10 6.47 -7.35 -4.36
N THR A 11 5.91 -7.79 -5.48
CA THR A 11 5.59 -6.91 -6.61
C THR A 11 4.31 -6.11 -6.33
N GLN A 12 4.06 -5.04 -7.09
CA GLN A 12 2.78 -4.30 -6.97
C GLN A 12 1.58 -5.18 -7.31
N VAL A 13 1.72 -6.12 -8.25
CA VAL A 13 0.69 -7.11 -8.62
C VAL A 13 0.40 -8.05 -7.45
N GLN A 14 1.44 -8.55 -6.77
CA GLN A 14 1.27 -9.42 -5.60
C GLN A 14 0.65 -8.69 -4.42
N LEU A 15 1.04 -7.43 -4.17
CA LEU A 15 0.41 -6.61 -3.14
C LEU A 15 -1.06 -6.34 -3.47
N SER A 16 -1.36 -6.03 -4.74
CA SER A 16 -2.72 -5.82 -5.25
C SER A 16 -3.61 -7.04 -4.98
N ALA A 17 -3.13 -8.23 -5.34
CA ALA A 17 -3.86 -9.47 -5.13
C ALA A 17 -4.07 -9.77 -3.63
N LYS A 18 -3.04 -9.57 -2.80
CA LYS A 18 -3.12 -9.83 -1.34
C LYS A 18 -4.02 -8.84 -0.61
N ALA A 19 -3.98 -7.57 -0.99
CA ALA A 19 -4.77 -6.51 -0.33
C ALA A 19 -6.17 -6.35 -0.94
N ASN A 20 -6.47 -7.01 -2.06
CA ASN A 20 -7.68 -6.78 -2.86
C ASN A 20 -7.85 -5.28 -3.19
N VAL A 21 -6.81 -4.69 -3.77
CA VAL A 21 -6.74 -3.26 -4.15
C VAL A 21 -6.22 -3.17 -5.57
N SER A 22 -6.66 -2.19 -6.35
CA SER A 22 -6.14 -2.00 -7.71
C SER A 22 -4.63 -1.69 -7.71
N ILE A 23 -3.90 -2.23 -8.69
CA ILE A 23 -2.48 -1.91 -8.91
C ILE A 23 -2.29 -0.39 -9.08
N ARG A 24 -3.23 0.29 -9.75
CA ARG A 24 -3.18 1.74 -9.96
C ARG A 24 -3.21 2.51 -8.64
N SER A 25 -4.06 2.10 -7.69
CA SER A 25 -4.12 2.70 -6.35
C SER A 25 -2.80 2.53 -5.60
N ILE A 26 -2.16 1.37 -5.73
CA ILE A 26 -0.83 1.11 -5.16
C ILE A 26 0.21 2.03 -5.81
N SER A 27 0.23 2.14 -7.14
CA SER A 27 1.17 3.02 -7.84
C SER A 27 1.00 4.48 -7.45
N HIS A 28 -0.23 5.00 -7.39
CA HIS A 28 -0.47 6.38 -6.97
C HIS A 28 -0.02 6.63 -5.52
N ALA A 29 -0.27 5.68 -4.61
CA ALA A 29 0.18 5.77 -3.23
C ALA A 29 1.71 5.64 -3.09
N GLU A 30 2.39 4.87 -3.94
CA GLU A 30 3.86 4.81 -3.96
C GLU A 30 4.51 6.05 -4.55
N LEU A 31 3.83 6.73 -5.47
CA LEU A 31 4.30 7.96 -6.11
C LEU A 31 3.92 9.23 -5.34
N GLY A 32 3.19 9.11 -4.22
CA GLY A 32 2.69 10.26 -3.46
C GLY A 32 1.66 11.11 -4.22
N GLN A 33 1.07 10.58 -5.29
CA GLN A 33 0.09 11.31 -6.10
C GLN A 33 -1.29 11.36 -5.44
N ARG A 34 -1.60 10.35 -4.63
CA ARG A 34 -2.87 10.27 -3.90
C ARG A 34 -2.72 9.34 -2.71
N ASP A 35 -3.17 9.82 -1.56
CA ASP A 35 -3.26 8.98 -0.38
C ASP A 35 -4.38 7.95 -0.55
N PRO A 36 -4.14 6.69 -0.15
CA PRO A 36 -5.18 5.67 -0.17
C PRO A 36 -6.32 6.08 0.75
N GLU A 37 -7.56 5.82 0.33
CA GLU A 37 -8.72 5.98 1.22
C GLU A 37 -8.59 5.06 2.43
N VAL A 38 -9.15 5.43 3.58
CA VAL A 38 -9.03 4.67 4.84
C VAL A 38 -9.28 3.16 4.68
N PRO A 39 -10.30 2.70 3.93
CA PRO A 39 -10.50 1.26 3.71
C PRO A 39 -9.36 0.60 2.94
N ILE A 40 -8.78 1.29 1.96
CA ILE A 40 -7.64 0.83 1.17
C ILE A 40 -6.38 0.83 2.02
N ALA A 41 -6.14 1.91 2.78
CA ALA A 41 -5.04 2.03 3.71
C ALA A 41 -5.00 0.87 4.70
N LYS A 42 -6.15 0.52 5.31
CA LYS A 42 -6.26 -0.63 6.22
C LYS A 42 -5.90 -1.96 5.56
N ARG A 43 -6.37 -2.20 4.32
CA ARG A 43 -6.05 -3.43 3.58
C ARG A 43 -4.59 -3.52 3.14
N LEU A 44 -3.99 -2.40 2.75
CA LEU A 44 -2.56 -2.35 2.42
C LEU A 44 -1.71 -2.56 3.68
N ALA A 45 -2.08 -1.90 4.78
CA ALA A 45 -1.44 -2.03 6.08
C ALA A 45 -1.44 -3.47 6.60
N SER A 46 -2.56 -4.19 6.47
CA SER A 46 -2.65 -5.58 6.92
C SER A 46 -1.70 -6.52 6.18
N VAL A 47 -1.43 -6.25 4.89
CA VAL A 47 -0.45 -7.03 4.10
C VAL A 47 0.99 -6.58 4.38
N LEU A 48 1.20 -5.27 4.55
CA LEU A 48 2.52 -4.69 4.74
C LEU A 48 3.03 -4.80 6.19
N GLY A 49 2.18 -5.21 7.13
CA GLY A 49 2.53 -5.33 8.55
C GLY A 49 2.86 -3.99 9.20
N VAL A 50 2.19 -2.92 8.78
CA VAL A 50 2.38 -1.57 9.31
C VAL A 50 1.05 -1.00 9.79
N HIS A 51 1.09 0.04 10.62
CA HIS A 51 -0.12 0.75 10.98
C HIS A 51 -0.62 1.58 9.78
N TRP A 52 -1.93 1.58 9.54
CA TRP A 52 -2.54 2.24 8.37
C TRP A 52 -2.40 3.76 8.39
N THR A 53 -2.15 4.37 9.56
CA THR A 53 -1.89 5.81 9.66
C THR A 53 -0.57 6.22 9.03
N LYS A 54 0.39 5.29 8.88
CA LYS A 54 1.68 5.55 8.23
C LYS A 54 1.57 6.00 6.76
N PHE A 55 0.39 5.87 6.15
CA PHE A 55 0.16 6.40 4.80
C PHE A 55 -0.19 7.89 4.78
N TYR A 56 -0.42 8.51 5.95
CA TYR A 56 -0.74 9.93 6.10
C TYR A 56 0.28 10.67 6.98
N GLU A 57 1.28 9.96 7.48
CA GLU A 57 2.42 10.55 8.20
C GLU A 57 3.40 11.06 7.15
N GLU A 58 3.75 12.35 7.24
CA GLU A 58 4.60 13.11 6.31
C GLU A 58 6.06 12.62 6.29
#